data_AF-A0A2M7H9Y3-F1
#
_entry.id   AF-A0A2M7H9Y3-F1
#
_cell.length_a   1.000
_cell.length_b   1.000
_cell.length_c   1.000
_cell.angle_alpha   90.00
_cell.angle_beta   90.00
_cell.angle_gamma   90.00
#
_symmetry.space_group_name_H-M   'P 1'
#
loop_
_entity.id
_entity.type
_entity.pdbx_description
1 polymer ?
#
loop_
_entity_poly.entity_id
_entity_poly.type
_entity_poly.pdbx_seq_one_letter_code
_entity_poly.pdbx_strand_id
1 'polypeptide(L)'
;MWAAGLLFGVSHSLLATQMCRQYAARLGIRATSYRLYYSLLATLLTALWLWMVHALPDAPLYALEGGTRIAFFAMQAIGIGIILLSFRAFNAAIFLGLKNMPETGEPFVEKGIYRHMRHPMYSGFMLLLLASPVQSMNSLHLSLAVCAYFIIGSLFEEHRMQLLHPSYDKYRRCVPAFFPRIPLFQRNTGMRK
;
A
#
# COMPACT_ATOMS: atom_id res chain seq x y z
N MET A 1 4.98 11.43 -17.89
CA MET A 1 4.96 10.48 -16.76
C MET A 1 4.24 11.00 -15.50
N TRP A 2 4.78 12.02 -14.82
CA TRP A 2 4.23 12.53 -13.55
C TRP A 2 2.78 13.04 -13.64
N ALA A 3 2.41 13.70 -14.73
CA ALA A 3 1.03 14.13 -14.97
C ALA A 3 0.05 12.93 -15.03
N ALA A 4 0.44 11.81 -15.65
CA ALA A 4 -0.39 10.60 -15.70
C ALA A 4 -0.49 9.93 -14.31
N GLY A 5 0.60 9.93 -13.54
CA GLY A 5 0.59 9.45 -12.15
C GLY A 5 -0.27 10.31 -11.22
N LEU A 6 -0.22 11.64 -11.37
CA LEU A 6 -1.08 12.58 -10.67
C LEU A 6 -2.55 12.39 -11.06
N LEU A 7 -2.85 12.28 -12.36
CA LEU A 7 -4.19 12.03 -12.84
C LEU A 7 -4.73 10.72 -12.27
N PHE A 8 -3.96 9.64 -12.31
CA PHE A 8 -4.31 8.36 -11.69
C PHE A 8 -4.56 8.51 -10.19
N GLY A 9 -3.62 9.09 -9.45
CA GLY A 9 -3.71 9.27 -8.00
C GLY A 9 -4.92 10.09 -7.59
N VAL A 10 -5.15 11.23 -8.26
CA VAL A 10 -6.32 12.09 -8.00
C VAL A 10 -7.62 11.36 -8.33
N SER A 11 -7.72 10.71 -9.48
CA SER A 11 -8.91 9.97 -9.89
C SER A 11 -9.24 8.87 -8.87
N HIS A 12 -8.24 8.06 -8.53
CA HIS A 12 -8.37 6.95 -7.59
C HIS A 12 -8.73 7.44 -6.18
N SER A 13 -8.05 8.48 -5.68
CA SER A 13 -8.33 9.06 -4.36
C SER A 13 -9.71 9.73 -4.29
N LEU A 14 -10.15 10.44 -5.35
CA LEU A 14 -11.49 11.05 -5.43
C LEU A 14 -12.58 9.98 -5.36
N LEU A 15 -12.45 8.92 -6.16
CA LEU A 15 -13.36 7.77 -6.13
C LEU A 15 -13.35 7.07 -4.75
N ALA A 16 -12.23 7.10 -4.03
CA ALA A 16 -12.12 6.52 -2.69
C ALA A 16 -12.73 7.40 -1.58
N THR A 17 -13.16 8.63 -1.87
CA THR A 17 -13.71 9.55 -0.86
C THR A 17 -15.08 9.13 -0.36
N GLN A 18 -15.42 9.61 0.84
CA GLN A 18 -16.73 9.39 1.44
C GLN A 18 -17.86 10.11 0.69
N MET A 19 -17.54 11.19 -0.04
CA MET A 19 -18.50 11.94 -0.86
C MET A 19 -19.06 11.09 -2.00
N CYS A 20 -18.19 10.42 -2.78
CA CYS A 20 -18.63 9.54 -3.85
C CYS A 20 -19.43 8.33 -3.31
N ARG A 21 -19.02 7.78 -2.16
CA ARG A 21 -19.78 6.72 -1.47
C ARG A 21 -21.18 7.17 -1.07
N GLN A 22 -21.30 8.36 -0.47
CA GLN A 22 -22.60 8.92 -0.04
C GLN A 22 -23.49 9.24 -1.25
N TYR A 23 -22.93 9.77 -2.33
CA TYR A 23 -23.66 10.04 -3.55
C TYR A 23 -24.19 8.74 -4.19
N ALA A 24 -23.36 7.70 -4.29
CA ALA A 24 -23.79 6.39 -4.76
C ALA A 24 -24.88 5.75 -3.87
N ALA A 25 -24.77 5.93 -2.55
CA ALA A 25 -25.80 5.48 -1.61
C ALA A 25 -27.15 6.19 -1.83
N ARG A 26 -27.14 7.50 -2.14
CA ARG A 26 -28.36 8.26 -2.51
C ARG A 26 -29.01 7.74 -3.79
N LEU A 27 -28.24 7.14 -4.69
CA LEU A 27 -28.73 6.49 -5.90
C LEU A 27 -29.21 5.04 -5.65
N GLY A 28 -29.24 4.58 -4.40
CA GLY A 28 -29.68 3.22 -4.04
C GLY A 28 -28.62 2.13 -4.25
N ILE A 29 -27.36 2.50 -4.53
CA ILE A 29 -26.28 1.52 -4.71
C ILE A 29 -25.86 0.97 -3.34
N ARG A 30 -25.98 -0.35 -3.17
CA ARG A 30 -25.51 -1.06 -1.97
C ARG A 30 -24.00 -0.87 -1.78
N ALA A 31 -23.54 -0.71 -0.53
CA ALA A 31 -22.13 -0.48 -0.20
C ALA A 31 -21.19 -1.56 -0.74
N THR A 32 -21.65 -2.82 -0.75
CA THR A 32 -20.97 -4.00 -1.28
C THR A 32 -20.73 -3.87 -2.79
N SER A 33 -21.79 -3.53 -3.54
CA SER A 33 -21.73 -3.28 -4.99
C SER A 33 -20.84 -2.10 -5.33
N TYR A 34 -20.92 -1.00 -4.56
CA TYR A 34 -20.03 0.15 -4.75
C TYR A 34 -18.55 -0.24 -4.60
N ARG A 35 -18.22 -1.03 -3.57
CA ARG A 35 -16.83 -1.49 -3.34
C ARG A 35 -16.34 -2.37 -4.49
N LEU A 36 -17.20 -3.24 -5.03
CA LEU A 36 -16.86 -4.06 -6.20
C LEU A 36 -16.62 -3.20 -7.45
N TYR A 37 -17.53 -2.27 -7.76
CA TYR A 37 -17.37 -1.35 -8.91
C TYR A 37 -16.13 -0.49 -8.78
N TYR A 38 -15.88 0.03 -7.58
CA TYR A 38 -14.67 0.77 -7.25
C TYR A 38 -13.41 -0.07 -7.51
N SER A 39 -13.36 -1.31 -7.01
CA SER A 39 -12.20 -2.19 -7.22
C SER A 39 -11.94 -2.49 -8.70
N LEU A 40 -13.00 -2.73 -9.48
CA LEU A 40 -12.89 -2.95 -10.94
C LEU A 40 -12.38 -1.70 -11.67
N LEU A 41 -12.96 -0.54 -11.37
CA LEU A 41 -12.56 0.72 -11.97
C LEU A 41 -11.12 1.10 -11.58
N ALA A 42 -10.75 0.93 -10.32
CA ALA A 42 -9.38 1.14 -9.84
C ALA A 42 -8.38 0.23 -10.57
N THR A 43 -8.74 -1.03 -10.79
CA THR A 43 -7.92 -1.98 -11.55
C THR A 43 -7.75 -1.52 -13.00
N LEU A 44 -8.84 -1.10 -13.65
CA LEU A 44 -8.82 -0.59 -15.03
C LEU A 44 -7.96 0.67 -15.15
N LEU A 45 -8.14 1.65 -14.25
CA LEU A 45 -7.35 2.88 -14.23
C LEU A 45 -5.86 2.60 -13.97
N THR A 46 -5.54 1.62 -13.12
CA THR A 46 -4.16 1.20 -12.87
C THR A 46 -3.56 0.57 -14.13
N ALA A 47 -4.29 -0.32 -14.80
CA ALA A 47 -3.85 -0.94 -16.05
C ALA A 47 -3.63 0.11 -17.15
N LEU A 48 -4.55 1.07 -17.28
CA LEU A 48 -4.41 2.19 -18.21
C LEU A 48 -3.18 3.03 -17.90
N TRP A 49 -2.93 3.35 -16.63
CA TRP A 49 -1.74 4.10 -16.23
C TRP A 49 -0.45 3.35 -16.58
N LEU A 50 -0.37 2.05 -16.29
CA LEU A 50 0.78 1.22 -16.64
C LEU A 50 1.00 1.17 -18.15
N TRP A 51 -0.08 1.03 -18.94
CA TRP A 51 -0.01 1.07 -20.39
C TRP A 51 0.52 2.42 -20.91
N MET A 52 0.03 3.54 -20.36
CA MET A 52 0.53 4.87 -20.71
C MET A 52 2.01 5.05 -20.38
N VAL A 53 2.47 4.53 -19.23
CA VAL A 53 3.90 4.56 -18.85
C VAL A 53 4.73 3.73 -19.81
N HIS A 54 4.25 2.56 -20.23
CA HIS A 54 4.93 1.71 -21.19
C HIS A 54 4.99 2.33 -22.60
N ALA A 55 3.98 3.11 -23.00
CA ALA A 55 3.93 3.79 -24.28
C ALA A 55 4.84 5.03 -24.36
N LEU A 56 5.37 5.52 -23.24
CA LEU A 56 6.32 6.64 -23.25
C LEU A 56 7.69 6.17 -23.75
N PRO A 57 8.45 7.05 -24.45
CA PRO A 57 9.85 6.80 -24.72
C PRO A 57 10.58 6.47 -23.42
N ASP A 58 11.40 5.42 -23.43
CA ASP A 58 12.11 4.95 -22.25
C ASP A 58 13.62 4.94 -22.51
N ALA A 59 14.38 5.14 -21.44
CA ALA A 59 15.83 5.11 -21.49
C ALA A 59 16.35 4.19 -20.38
N PRO A 60 17.28 3.27 -20.69
CA PRO A 60 17.88 2.43 -19.66
C PRO A 60 18.65 3.30 -18.67
N LEU A 61 18.50 3.01 -17.37
CA LEU A 61 19.24 3.68 -16.30
C LEU A 61 20.41 2.81 -15.86
N TYR A 62 20.11 1.58 -15.45
CA TYR A 62 21.14 0.60 -15.08
C TYR A 62 20.62 -0.83 -15.27
N ALA A 63 21.56 -1.74 -15.48
CA ALA A 63 21.36 -3.18 -15.35
C ALA A 63 22.48 -3.73 -14.47
N LEU A 64 22.11 -4.29 -13.32
CA LEU A 64 23.07 -4.89 -12.38
C LEU A 64 23.50 -6.27 -12.86
N GLU A 65 24.76 -6.62 -12.59
CA GLU A 65 25.36 -7.89 -12.97
C GLU A 65 25.98 -8.63 -11.77
N GLY A 66 26.24 -9.93 -11.96
CA GLY A 66 26.91 -10.78 -10.98
C GLY A 66 26.22 -10.82 -9.61
N GLY A 67 27.03 -10.72 -8.54
CA GLY A 67 26.55 -10.81 -7.16
C GLY A 67 25.56 -9.70 -6.77
N THR A 68 25.69 -8.51 -7.33
CA THR A 68 24.79 -7.38 -7.03
C THR A 68 23.36 -7.63 -7.54
N ARG A 69 23.24 -8.25 -8.73
CA ARG A 69 21.95 -8.68 -9.28
C ARG A 69 21.26 -9.70 -8.38
N ILE A 70 22.01 -10.66 -7.86
CA ILE A 70 21.49 -11.69 -6.93
C ILE A 70 21.01 -11.04 -5.63
N ALA A 71 21.77 -10.09 -5.08
CA ALA A 71 21.39 -9.36 -3.88
C ALA A 71 20.05 -8.59 -4.07
N PHE A 72 19.87 -7.94 -5.22
CA PHE A 72 18.62 -7.24 -5.54
C PHE A 72 17.43 -8.20 -5.68
N PHE A 73 17.62 -9.34 -6.36
CA PHE A 73 16.57 -10.38 -6.39
C PHE A 73 16.24 -10.94 -5.01
N ALA A 74 17.24 -11.12 -4.14
CA ALA A 74 17.00 -11.53 -2.75
C ALA A 74 16.17 -10.48 -1.99
N MET A 75 16.46 -9.19 -2.17
CA MET A 75 15.65 -8.10 -1.62
C MET A 75 14.21 -8.11 -2.15
N GLN A 76 14.01 -8.36 -3.45
CA GLN A 76 12.68 -8.52 -4.03
C GLN A 76 11.94 -9.72 -3.43
N ALA A 77 12.62 -10.86 -3.26
CA ALA A 77 12.04 -12.05 -2.63
C ALA A 77 11.61 -11.79 -1.17
N ILE A 78 12.41 -11.03 -0.42
CA ILE A 78 12.04 -10.55 0.93
C ILE A 78 10.78 -9.67 0.85
N GLY A 79 10.73 -8.73 -0.09
CA GLY A 79 9.56 -7.87 -0.33
C GLY A 79 8.29 -8.68 -0.60
N ILE A 80 8.38 -9.70 -1.47
CA ILE A 80 7.29 -10.65 -1.74
C ILE A 80 6.88 -11.39 -0.47
N GLY A 81 7.84 -11.88 0.31
CA GLY A 81 7.56 -12.54 1.60
C GLY A 81 6.79 -11.63 2.56
N ILE A 82 7.18 -10.36 2.67
CA ILE A 82 6.47 -9.34 3.47
C ILE A 82 5.04 -9.15 2.97
N ILE A 83 4.84 -9.01 1.66
CA ILE A 83 3.52 -8.86 1.04
C ILE A 83 2.64 -10.07 1.38
N LEU A 84 3.13 -11.29 1.17
CA LEU A 84 2.38 -12.52 1.43
C LEU A 84 2.00 -12.66 2.91
N LEU A 85 2.91 -12.29 3.83
CA LEU A 85 2.62 -12.27 5.26
C LEU A 85 1.59 -11.20 5.63
N SER A 86 1.59 -10.05 4.96
CA SER A 86 0.60 -8.99 5.20
C SER A 86 -0.81 -9.42 4.78
N PHE A 87 -0.95 -10.13 3.66
CA PHE A 87 -2.26 -10.62 3.19
C PHE A 87 -2.92 -11.61 4.15
N ARG A 88 -2.14 -12.36 4.94
CA ARG A 88 -2.69 -13.28 5.95
C ARG A 88 -3.51 -12.58 7.04
N ALA A 89 -3.31 -11.29 7.24
CA ALA A 89 -4.08 -10.49 8.19
C ALA A 89 -5.42 -10.00 7.62
N PHE A 90 -5.61 -10.02 6.29
CA PHE A 90 -6.78 -9.46 5.63
C PHE A 90 -7.73 -10.53 5.10
N ASN A 91 -9.03 -10.22 5.13
CA ASN A 91 -10.04 -11.02 4.47
C ASN A 91 -10.26 -10.52 3.05
N ALA A 92 -9.76 -11.24 2.05
CA ALA A 92 -9.85 -10.88 0.64
C ALA A 92 -11.29 -10.64 0.16
N ALA A 93 -12.27 -11.38 0.71
CA ALA A 93 -13.68 -11.18 0.35
C ALA A 93 -14.23 -9.83 0.84
N ILE A 94 -13.78 -9.35 2.02
CA ILE A 94 -14.15 -8.03 2.51
C ILE A 94 -13.46 -6.95 1.68
N PHE A 95 -12.18 -7.15 1.34
CA PHE A 95 -11.39 -6.23 0.52
C PHE A 95 -12.00 -6.03 -0.87
N LEU A 96 -12.35 -7.12 -1.56
CA LEU A 96 -12.97 -7.08 -2.89
C LEU A 96 -14.43 -6.60 -2.87
N GLY A 97 -15.04 -6.47 -1.68
CA GLY A 97 -16.46 -6.14 -1.56
C GLY A 97 -17.39 -7.29 -1.92
N LEU A 98 -16.93 -8.53 -1.80
CA LEU A 98 -17.76 -9.74 -1.88
C LEU A 98 -18.46 -10.05 -0.55
N LYS A 99 -17.94 -9.51 0.56
CA LYS A 99 -18.52 -9.59 1.90
C LYS A 99 -18.66 -8.19 2.50
N ASN A 100 -19.71 -7.99 3.30
CA ASN A 100 -19.96 -6.74 4.00
C ASN A 100 -18.85 -6.43 5.02
N MET A 101 -18.54 -5.15 5.18
CA MET A 101 -17.71 -4.64 6.26
C MET A 101 -18.47 -4.74 7.58
N PRO A 102 -17.81 -5.06 8.72
CA PRO A 102 -18.45 -4.99 10.02
C PRO A 102 -19.08 -3.62 10.30
N GLU A 103 -20.19 -3.60 11.05
CA GLU A 103 -20.87 -2.36 11.44
C GLU A 103 -19.99 -1.45 12.32
N THR A 104 -19.03 -2.06 13.02
CA THR A 104 -18.02 -1.37 13.83
C THR A 104 -16.94 -0.66 13.00
N GLY A 105 -17.03 -0.71 11.67
CA GLY A 105 -16.08 -0.08 10.75
C GLY A 105 -14.95 -1.02 10.33
N GLU A 106 -13.90 -0.44 9.74
CA GLU A 106 -12.72 -1.17 9.29
C GLU A 106 -11.86 -1.58 10.49
N PRO A 107 -11.68 -2.87 10.80
CA PRO A 107 -10.83 -3.29 11.90
C PRO A 107 -9.36 -3.06 11.54
N PHE A 108 -8.54 -2.62 12.50
CA PHE A 108 -7.09 -2.61 12.35
C PHE A 108 -6.48 -3.89 12.96
N VAL A 109 -5.39 -4.38 12.35
CA VAL A 109 -4.69 -5.58 12.80
C VAL A 109 -3.32 -5.20 13.37
N GLU A 110 -3.02 -5.66 14.58
CA GLU A 110 -1.73 -5.43 15.26
C GLU A 110 -0.92 -6.73 15.47
N LYS A 111 -1.39 -7.86 14.94
CA LYS A 111 -0.80 -9.19 15.10
C LYS A 111 0.08 -9.58 13.91
N GLY A 112 0.98 -10.56 14.13
CA GLY A 112 1.88 -11.07 13.09
C GLY A 112 2.86 -9.99 12.62
N ILE A 113 2.98 -9.83 11.31
CA ILE A 113 3.91 -8.85 10.72
C ILE A 113 3.56 -7.39 11.10
N TYR A 114 2.28 -7.11 11.39
CA TYR A 114 1.81 -5.79 11.82
C TYR A 114 2.36 -5.38 13.20
N ARG A 115 2.82 -6.32 14.03
CA ARG A 115 3.49 -5.97 15.28
C ARG A 115 4.82 -5.24 15.06
N HIS A 116 5.44 -5.42 13.89
CA HIS A 116 6.78 -4.92 13.60
C HIS A 116 6.78 -3.66 12.74
N MET A 117 5.76 -3.48 11.89
CA MET A 117 5.56 -2.29 11.07
C MET A 117 4.08 -2.10 10.76
N ARG A 118 3.60 -0.86 10.64
CA ARG A 118 2.17 -0.57 10.42
C ARG A 118 1.70 -0.82 9.00
N HIS A 119 2.59 -0.61 8.01
CA HIS A 119 2.26 -0.70 6.58
C HIS A 119 3.10 -1.75 5.85
N PRO A 120 3.07 -3.03 6.27
CA PRO A 120 3.93 -4.08 5.69
C PRO A 120 3.68 -4.30 4.21
N MET A 121 2.43 -4.24 3.76
CA MET A 121 2.11 -4.37 2.34
C MET A 121 2.78 -3.26 1.51
N TYR A 122 2.70 -2.00 1.97
CA TYR A 122 3.35 -0.87 1.28
C TYR A 122 4.87 -1.03 1.29
N SER A 123 5.47 -1.37 2.43
CA SER A 123 6.92 -1.61 2.52
C SER A 123 7.39 -2.71 1.58
N GLY A 124 6.65 -3.81 1.49
CA GLY A 124 6.98 -4.92 0.60
C GLY A 124 6.92 -4.52 -0.87
N PHE A 125 5.90 -3.77 -1.30
CA PHE A 125 5.83 -3.25 -2.67
C PHE A 125 6.90 -2.19 -2.97
N MET A 126 7.18 -1.27 -2.03
CA MET A 126 8.27 -0.30 -2.18
C MET A 126 9.61 -1.02 -2.38
N LEU A 127 9.88 -2.04 -1.55
CA LEU A 127 11.10 -2.84 -1.67
C LEU A 127 11.16 -3.59 -3.00
N LEU A 128 10.05 -4.20 -3.44
CA LEU A 128 9.97 -4.91 -4.71
C LEU A 128 10.29 -4.01 -5.91
N LEU A 129 9.77 -2.78 -5.91
CA LEU A 129 9.95 -1.80 -6.98
C LEU A 129 11.35 -1.19 -6.97
N LEU A 130 11.81 -0.73 -5.80
CA LEU A 130 13.11 -0.07 -5.66
C LEU A 130 14.29 -1.04 -5.78
N ALA A 131 14.11 -2.31 -5.41
CA ALA A 131 15.14 -3.35 -5.54
C ALA A 131 15.10 -4.06 -6.90
N SER A 132 14.56 -3.43 -7.94
CA SER A 132 14.64 -4.01 -9.30
C SER A 132 16.10 -4.01 -9.79
N PRO A 133 16.64 -5.16 -10.23
CA PRO A 133 18.02 -5.26 -10.70
C PRO A 133 18.22 -4.62 -12.09
N VAL A 134 17.13 -4.38 -12.81
CA VAL A 134 17.12 -3.63 -14.07
C VAL A 134 16.14 -2.47 -13.90
N GLN A 135 16.62 -1.25 -14.13
CA GLN A 135 15.82 -0.05 -14.06
C GLN A 135 16.03 0.78 -15.32
N SER A 136 14.93 1.34 -15.80
CA SER A 136 14.88 2.42 -16.77
C SER A 136 14.45 3.71 -16.09
N MET A 137 14.54 4.84 -16.81
CA MET A 137 14.01 6.12 -16.33
C MET A 137 12.54 6.01 -15.99
N ASN A 138 11.74 5.37 -16.85
CA ASN A 138 10.32 5.20 -16.62
C ASN A 138 10.06 4.28 -15.41
N SER A 139 10.74 3.13 -15.29
CA SER A 139 10.52 2.26 -14.13
C SER A 139 10.90 2.93 -12.80
N LEU A 140 11.93 3.77 -12.78
CA LEU A 140 12.36 4.48 -11.58
C LEU A 140 11.32 5.53 -11.18
N HIS A 141 10.90 6.36 -12.13
CA HIS A 141 9.84 7.34 -11.89
C HIS A 141 8.53 6.68 -11.47
N LEU A 142 8.20 5.49 -12.01
CA LEU A 142 7.03 4.73 -11.60
C LEU A 142 7.17 4.31 -10.14
N SER A 143 8.31 3.74 -9.79
CA SER A 143 8.63 3.30 -8.44
C SER A 143 8.53 4.44 -7.44
N LEU A 144 9.10 5.61 -7.77
CA LEU A 144 9.03 6.81 -6.94
C LEU A 144 7.60 7.36 -6.80
N ALA A 145 6.83 7.38 -7.89
CA ALA A 145 5.43 7.80 -7.85
C ALA A 145 4.59 6.87 -6.96
N VAL A 146 4.77 5.55 -7.06
CA VAL A 146 4.10 4.57 -6.20
C VAL A 146 4.54 4.71 -4.74
N CYS A 147 5.84 4.93 -4.48
CA CYS A 147 6.33 5.17 -3.12
C CYS A 147 5.69 6.42 -2.51
N ALA A 148 5.66 7.54 -3.25
CA ALA A 148 5.01 8.76 -2.81
C ALA A 148 3.51 8.55 -2.55
N TYR A 149 2.83 7.84 -3.45
CA TYR A 149 1.42 7.48 -3.29
C TYR A 149 1.17 6.67 -2.01
N PHE A 150 1.99 5.66 -1.71
CA PHE A 150 1.86 4.89 -0.47
C PHE A 150 2.19 5.70 0.79
N ILE A 151 3.18 6.59 0.74
CA ILE A 151 3.49 7.47 1.88
C ILE A 151 2.31 8.42 2.15
N ILE A 152 1.76 9.04 1.13
CA ILE A 152 0.61 9.93 1.26
C ILE A 152 -0.63 9.15 1.71
N GLY A 153 -0.89 8.01 1.07
CA GLY A 153 -1.99 7.11 1.39
C GLY A 153 -1.96 6.61 2.82
N SER A 154 -0.78 6.29 3.35
CA SER A 154 -0.63 5.84 4.74
C SER A 154 -0.99 6.93 5.74
N LEU A 155 -0.71 8.20 5.46
CA LEU A 155 -1.11 9.30 6.34
C LEU A 155 -2.63 9.43 6.42
N PHE A 156 -3.33 9.34 5.29
CA PHE A 156 -4.79 9.35 5.26
C PHE A 156 -5.41 8.13 5.94
N GLU A 157 -4.82 6.96 5.72
CA GLU A 157 -5.23 5.71 6.36
C GLU A 157 -5.07 5.79 7.88
N GLU A 158 -3.92 6.24 8.37
CA GLU A 158 -3.64 6.41 9.79
C GLU A 158 -4.62 7.40 10.43
N HIS A 159 -4.88 8.55 9.77
CA HIS A 159 -5.86 9.52 10.26
C HIS A 159 -7.27 8.91 10.37
N ARG A 160 -7.70 8.14 9.35
CA ARG A 160 -8.97 7.41 9.39
C ARG A 160 -9.02 6.40 10.53
N MET A 161 -7.94 5.66 10.76
CA MET A 161 -7.86 4.68 11.84
C MET A 161 -7.95 5.34 13.22
N GLN A 162 -7.33 6.51 13.41
CA GLN A 162 -7.43 7.27 14.66
C GLN A 162 -8.88 7.71 14.96
N LEU A 163 -9.64 8.10 13.93
CA LEU A 163 -11.03 8.51 14.07
C LEU A 163 -11.96 7.32 14.41
N LEU A 164 -11.66 6.14 13.88
CA LEU A 164 -12.46 4.93 14.11
C LEU A 164 -12.09 4.20 15.41
N HIS A 165 -10.82 4.25 15.82
CA HIS A 165 -10.28 3.43 16.90
C HIS A 165 -9.41 4.25 17.87
N PRO A 166 -9.92 4.59 19.07
CA PRO A 166 -9.13 5.30 20.09
C PRO A 166 -7.86 4.56 20.54
N SER A 167 -7.85 3.22 20.44
CA SER A 167 -6.69 2.39 20.79
C SER A 167 -5.55 2.46 19.77
N TYR A 168 -5.82 2.96 18.54
CA TYR A 168 -4.84 3.03 17.46
C TYR A 168 -3.65 3.92 17.80
N ASP A 169 -3.85 4.99 18.58
CA ASP A 169 -2.78 5.90 18.98
C ASP A 169 -1.68 5.21 19.78
N LYS A 170 -2.04 4.25 20.63
CA LYS A 170 -1.06 3.46 21.40
C LYS A 170 -0.23 2.60 20.47
N TYR A 171 -0.88 1.92 19.53
CA TYR A 171 -0.22 1.10 18.51
C TYR A 171 0.72 1.96 17.64
N ARG A 172 0.26 3.12 17.17
CA ARG A 172 1.05 4.06 16.35
C ARG A 172 2.33 4.54 17.02
N ARG A 173 2.30 4.76 18.33
CA ARG A 173 3.49 5.17 19.11
C ARG A 173 4.51 4.04 19.28
N CYS A 174 4.06 2.79 19.29
CA CYS A 174 4.91 1.63 19.57
C CYS A 174 5.50 0.98 18.32
N VAL A 175 4.78 1.02 17.20
CA VAL A 175 5.12 0.30 15.97
C VAL A 175 5.46 1.31 14.86
N PRO A 176 6.63 1.25 14.20
CA PRO A 176 7.01 2.18 13.13
C PRO A 176 6.17 2.01 11.86
N ALA A 177 6.13 3.02 10.99
CA ALA A 177 5.32 3.01 9.78
C ALA A 177 5.75 1.92 8.77
N PHE A 178 6.98 2.02 8.26
CA PHE A 178 7.44 1.23 7.10
C PHE A 178 8.57 0.26 7.40
N PHE A 179 9.56 0.67 8.20
CA PHE A 179 10.72 -0.18 8.50
C PHE A 179 10.45 -1.04 9.73
N PRO A 180 10.76 -2.35 9.69
CA PRO A 180 10.49 -3.23 10.81
C PRO A 180 11.29 -2.81 12.04
N ARG A 181 10.63 -2.80 13.19
CA ARG A 181 11.34 -2.73 14.46
C ARG A 181 11.99 -4.10 14.73
N ILE A 182 13.24 -4.25 14.32
CA ILE A 182 14.04 -5.45 14.61
C ILE A 182 14.63 -5.31 16.02
N PRO A 183 14.44 -6.27 16.93
CA PRO A 183 14.93 -6.18 18.31
C PRO A 183 16.46 -6.22 18.48
N LEU A 184 17.25 -6.18 17.39
CA LEU A 184 18.72 -6.12 17.44
C LEU A 184 19.28 -4.84 18.06
N PHE A 185 18.47 -3.77 18.17
CA PHE A 185 18.85 -2.51 18.82
C PHE A 185 17.93 -2.21 20.01
N GLN A 186 17.89 -3.12 20.98
CA GLN A 186 17.31 -2.83 22.28
C GLN A 186 18.25 -1.91 23.07
N ARG A 187 17.99 -0.60 23.04
CA ARG A 187 18.31 0.22 24.21
C ARG A 187 17.31 -0.19 25.28
N ASN A 188 17.83 -0.81 26.34
CA ASN A 188 17.13 -1.19 27.55
C ASN A 188 16.43 0.04 28.15
N THR A 189 15.21 0.37 27.71
CA THR A 189 14.31 1.25 28.45
C THR A 189 13.25 0.36 29.05
N GLY A 190 13.54 -0.07 30.28
CA GLY A 190 12.76 -1.03 31.03
C GLY A 190 11.29 -0.63 31.14
N MET A 191 10.43 -1.60 30.91
CA MET A 191 9.06 -1.62 31.42
C MET A 191 8.87 -3.00 32.03
N ARG A 192 9.23 -3.10 33.32
CA ARG A 192 8.64 -4.08 34.24
C ARG A 192 7.16 -3.75 34.37
N LYS A 193 6.30 -4.74 34.14
CA LYS A 193 5.16 -5.04 35.01
C LYS A 193 5.09 -6.54 35.16
#